data_AF-A0A5K0VFR9-F1
#
_entry.id   AF-A0A5K0VFR9-F1
#
_cell.length_a   1.000
_cell.length_b   1.000
_cell.length_c   1.000
_cell.angle_alpha   90.00
_cell.angle_beta   90.00
_cell.angle_gamma   90.00
#
_symmetry.space_group_name_H-M   'P 1'
#
loop_
_entity.id
_entity.type
_entity.pdbx_description
1 polymer ?
#
loop_
_entity_poly.entity_id
_entity_poly.type
_entity_poly.pdbx_seq_one_letter_code
_entity_poly.pdbx_strand_id
1 'polypeptide(L)'
;MAKAGNGRMGCEEEDDDRPSLSLHTLEALKEFLAEQGEQQRKMTSHHHVSSFKGEDDDSLAEPSLLSEDWRLSQFWYEKETAETVAEELIRLSKEALSPIACIACPTLYAYLK
;
A
#
# COMPACT_ATOMS: atom_id res chain seq x y z
N MET A 1 -50.29 29.37 -45.49
CA MET A 1 -49.18 30.31 -45.24
C MET A 1 -48.75 30.17 -43.79
N ALA A 2 -47.43 30.25 -43.53
CA ALA A 2 -46.75 30.39 -42.24
C ALA A 2 -46.65 29.15 -41.31
N LYS A 3 -45.56 28.41 -41.51
CA LYS A 3 -44.77 27.67 -40.51
C LYS A 3 -43.89 28.68 -39.74
N ALA A 4 -43.65 28.44 -38.44
CA ALA A 4 -42.45 28.78 -37.64
C ALA A 4 -42.90 28.99 -36.19
N GLY A 5 -42.29 28.43 -35.15
CA GLY A 5 -41.04 27.72 -35.01
C GLY A 5 -40.72 27.82 -33.52
N ASN A 6 -41.07 26.80 -32.74
CA ASN A 6 -40.76 26.77 -31.32
C ASN A 6 -39.32 26.28 -31.17
N GLY A 7 -38.36 27.20 -31.18
CA GLY A 7 -36.94 26.92 -30.96
C GLY A 7 -36.71 26.48 -29.51
N ARG A 8 -36.65 25.16 -29.28
CA ARG A 8 -35.99 24.61 -28.09
C ARG A 8 -34.50 24.88 -28.25
N MET A 9 -33.98 25.82 -27.48
CA MET A 9 -32.55 25.91 -27.19
C MET A 9 -32.23 24.73 -26.26
N GLY A 10 -31.87 23.59 -26.85
CA GLY A 10 -31.28 22.47 -26.13
C GLY A 10 -29.77 22.61 -26.22
N CYS A 11 -29.13 22.91 -25.10
CA CYS A 11 -27.69 22.78 -24.96
C CYS A 11 -27.38 21.28 -24.87
N GLU A 12 -27.02 20.66 -25.99
CA GLU A 12 -26.56 19.26 -26.05
C GLU A 12 -25.15 19.23 -26.70
N GLU A 13 -24.17 19.86 -26.06
CA GLU A 13 -22.78 19.90 -26.57
C GLU A 13 -21.79 19.91 -25.38
N GLU A 14 -21.81 18.90 -24.49
CA GLU A 14 -20.79 18.75 -23.42
C GLU A 14 -20.42 17.28 -23.06
N ASP A 15 -20.74 16.31 -23.92
CA ASP A 15 -20.42 14.89 -23.66
C ASP A 15 -19.51 14.25 -24.73
N ASP A 16 -19.46 14.79 -25.96
CA ASP A 16 -18.63 14.24 -27.05
C ASP A 16 -17.14 14.58 -26.90
N ASP A 17 -16.80 15.59 -26.10
CA ASP A 17 -15.42 15.98 -25.79
C ASP A 17 -14.82 15.23 -24.58
N ARG A 18 -15.58 14.35 -23.93
CA ARG A 18 -15.09 13.59 -22.76
C ARG A 18 -14.36 12.33 -23.23
N PRO A 19 -13.07 12.15 -22.89
CA PRO A 19 -12.39 10.91 -23.23
C PRO A 19 -13.09 9.73 -22.54
N SER A 20 -13.71 8.87 -23.34
CA SER A 20 -14.35 7.64 -22.88
C SER A 20 -13.44 6.44 -23.12
N LEU A 21 -13.51 5.45 -22.23
CA LEU A 21 -12.78 4.20 -22.41
C LEU A 21 -13.41 3.39 -23.53
N SER A 22 -12.59 2.73 -24.35
CA SER A 22 -13.10 1.72 -25.26
C SER A 22 -13.84 0.63 -24.47
N LEU A 23 -14.86 0.02 -25.07
CA LEU A 23 -15.67 -1.02 -24.41
C LEU A 23 -14.80 -2.14 -23.85
N HIS A 24 -13.80 -2.57 -24.62
CA HIS A 24 -12.84 -3.59 -24.21
C HIS A 24 -11.98 -3.14 -23.01
N THR A 25 -11.51 -1.89 -22.98
CA THR A 25 -10.73 -1.36 -21.85
C THR A 25 -11.58 -1.29 -20.58
N LEU A 26 -12.85 -0.91 -20.71
CA LEU A 26 -13.78 -0.81 -19.59
C LEU A 26 -14.08 -2.20 -19.00
N GLU A 27 -14.26 -3.21 -19.86
CA GLU A 27 -14.45 -4.60 -19.44
C GLU A 27 -13.21 -5.15 -18.73
N ALA A 28 -12.02 -4.96 -19.30
CA ALA A 28 -10.75 -5.34 -18.67
C ALA A 28 -10.53 -4.64 -17.31
N LEU A 29 -10.91 -3.36 -17.19
CA LEU A 29 -10.83 -2.63 -15.92
C LEU A 29 -11.77 -3.21 -14.86
N LYS A 30 -13.00 -3.57 -15.24
CA LYS A 30 -13.97 -4.20 -14.32
C LYS A 30 -13.46 -5.54 -13.81
N GLU A 31 -12.92 -6.37 -14.70
CA GLU A 31 -12.31 -7.65 -14.35
C GLU A 31 -11.14 -7.46 -13.37
N PHE A 32 -10.20 -6.56 -13.69
CA PHE A 32 -9.08 -6.24 -12.80
C PHE A 32 -9.53 -5.77 -11.40
N LEU A 33 -10.55 -4.91 -11.32
CA LEU A 33 -11.06 -4.41 -10.04
C LEU A 33 -11.75 -5.51 -9.22
N ALA A 34 -12.47 -6.43 -9.87
CA ALA A 34 -13.06 -7.59 -9.21
C ALA A 34 -11.98 -8.52 -8.64
N GLU A 35 -10.93 -8.80 -9.41
CA GLU A 35 -9.78 -9.59 -8.96
C GLU A 35 -9.05 -8.95 -7.78
N GLN A 36 -8.81 -7.63 -7.82
CA GLN A 36 -8.17 -6.88 -6.72
C GLN A 36 -8.97 -6.99 -5.40
N GLY A 37 -10.31 -6.89 -5.48
CA GLY A 37 -11.18 -7.04 -4.32
C GLY A 37 -11.15 -8.45 -3.71
N GLU A 38 -11.10 -9.48 -4.56
CA GLU A 38 -10.97 -10.87 -4.10
C GLU A 38 -9.59 -11.13 -3.46
N GLN A 39 -8.52 -10.64 -4.09
CA GLN A 39 -7.16 -10.74 -3.55
C GLN A 39 -7.02 -10.04 -2.19
N GLN A 40 -7.57 -8.84 -2.03
CA GLN A 40 -7.58 -8.14 -0.73
C GLN A 40 -8.32 -8.93 0.36
N ARG A 41 -9.46 -9.55 0.02
CA ARG A 41 -10.23 -10.36 0.98
C ARG A 41 -9.45 -11.61 1.42
N LYS A 42 -8.75 -12.26 0.49
CA LYS A 42 -7.87 -13.39 0.82
C LYS A 42 -6.71 -12.93 1.70
N MET A 43 -6.03 -11.85 1.32
CA MET A 43 -4.86 -11.32 2.02
C MET A 43 -5.20 -10.82 3.45
N THR A 44 -6.32 -10.10 3.63
CA THR A 44 -6.80 -9.65 4.94
C THR A 44 -7.23 -10.81 5.85
N SER A 45 -7.79 -11.88 5.29
CA SER A 45 -8.10 -13.09 6.05
C SER A 45 -6.85 -13.83 6.54
N HIS A 46 -5.71 -13.69 5.85
CA HIS A 46 -4.41 -14.22 6.30
C HIS A 46 -3.69 -13.27 7.28
N HIS A 47 -3.92 -11.94 7.19
CA HIS A 47 -3.31 -10.94 8.08
C HIS A 47 -3.90 -10.89 9.49
N HIS A 48 -5.09 -11.45 9.73
CA HIS A 48 -5.71 -11.46 11.07
C HIS A 48 -5.16 -12.54 12.02
N VAL A 49 -4.15 -13.34 11.60
CA VAL A 49 -3.59 -14.43 12.42
C VAL A 49 -2.23 -14.11 13.06
N SER A 50 -1.52 -13.03 12.69
CA SER A 50 -0.28 -12.61 13.37
C SER A 50 -0.48 -11.42 14.32
N SER A 51 -1.65 -11.34 14.96
CA SER A 51 -1.82 -10.42 16.08
C SER A 51 -0.94 -10.90 17.25
N PHE A 52 0.24 -10.30 17.35
CA PHE A 52 1.10 -10.15 18.52
C PHE A 52 0.78 -11.10 19.68
N LYS A 53 1.22 -12.36 19.56
CA LYS A 53 1.42 -13.19 20.74
C LYS A 53 2.89 -13.06 21.12
N GLY A 54 3.13 -12.16 22.06
CA GLY A 54 4.43 -12.10 22.73
C GLY A 54 4.65 -13.39 23.49
N GLU A 55 5.83 -13.97 23.32
CA GLU A 55 6.49 -14.91 24.23
C GLU A 55 7.92 -15.09 23.70
N ASP A 56 8.89 -15.01 24.61
CA ASP A 56 10.33 -15.20 24.39
C ASP A 56 10.64 -16.30 23.38
N ASP A 57 11.24 -15.95 22.24
CA ASP A 57 12.05 -16.91 21.48
C ASP A 57 13.17 -16.18 20.76
N ASP A 58 14.39 -16.58 21.09
CA ASP A 58 15.70 -16.13 20.61
C ASP A 58 15.96 -16.66 19.19
N SER A 59 15.02 -16.39 18.28
CA SER A 59 15.18 -16.62 16.85
C SER A 59 15.03 -15.27 16.16
N LEU A 60 16.16 -14.63 15.90
CA LEU A 60 16.29 -13.38 15.16
C LEU A 60 15.24 -13.33 14.04
N ALA A 61 14.28 -12.43 14.26
CA ALA A 61 13.09 -12.19 13.45
C ALA A 61 13.36 -12.38 11.96
N GLU A 62 12.98 -13.55 11.44
CA GLU A 62 12.79 -13.74 10.01
C GLU A 62 11.86 -12.62 9.51
N PRO A 63 12.19 -11.92 8.41
CA PRO A 63 11.35 -10.89 7.79
C PRO A 63 9.90 -11.35 7.53
N SER A 64 9.67 -12.66 7.57
CA SER A 64 8.35 -13.32 7.57
C SER A 64 7.34 -12.76 8.59
N LEU A 65 7.78 -12.08 9.66
CA LEU A 65 6.86 -11.46 10.62
C LEU A 65 6.03 -10.30 10.03
N LEU A 66 6.47 -9.73 8.91
CA LEU A 66 5.77 -8.65 8.23
C LEU A 66 5.65 -8.97 6.74
N SER A 67 4.44 -9.21 6.24
CA SER A 67 4.21 -9.32 4.80
C SER A 67 4.46 -7.97 4.15
N GLU A 68 5.24 -7.95 3.06
CA GLU A 68 5.35 -6.75 2.22
C GLU A 68 4.03 -6.48 1.50
N ASP A 69 3.63 -5.20 1.44
CA ASP A 69 2.57 -4.71 0.56
C ASP A 69 3.14 -3.62 -0.34
N TRP A 70 3.42 -3.99 -1.59
CA TRP A 70 3.97 -3.09 -2.60
C TRP A 70 3.03 -1.92 -2.94
N ARG A 71 1.72 -2.06 -2.71
CA ARG A 71 0.75 -0.97 -2.94
C ARG A 71 0.83 0.11 -1.87
N LEU A 72 1.29 -0.26 -0.68
CA LEU A 72 1.55 0.67 0.43
C LEU A 72 2.99 1.14 0.45
N SER A 73 3.79 0.78 -0.56
CA SER A 73 5.22 1.03 -0.62
C SER A 73 5.96 0.53 0.62
N GLN A 74 5.55 -0.64 1.13
CA GLN A 74 6.23 -1.30 2.22
C GLN A 74 7.35 -2.17 1.66
N PHE A 75 8.60 -1.74 1.91
CA PHE A 75 9.80 -2.44 1.50
C PHE A 75 10.64 -2.73 2.73
N TRP A 76 11.08 -3.97 2.90
CA TRP A 76 11.90 -4.38 4.04
C TRP A 76 13.38 -4.38 3.69
N TYR A 77 14.22 -4.12 4.69
CA TYR A 77 15.66 -4.27 4.54
C TYR A 77 16.05 -5.74 4.47
N GLU A 78 17.02 -6.05 3.61
CA GLU A 78 17.74 -7.31 3.72
C GLU A 78 18.46 -7.38 5.07
N LYS A 79 18.65 -8.61 5.56
CA LYS A 79 19.24 -8.87 6.88
C LYS A 79 20.55 -8.09 7.11
N GLU A 80 21.49 -8.16 6.17
CA GLU A 80 22.79 -7.48 6.26
C GLU A 80 22.63 -5.96 6.42
N THR A 81 21.69 -5.36 5.70
CA THR A 81 21.39 -3.92 5.80
C THR A 81 20.77 -3.59 7.14
N ALA A 82 19.80 -4.38 7.60
CA ALA A 82 19.13 -4.17 8.89
C ALA A 82 20.11 -4.24 10.07
N GLU A 83 20.99 -5.24 10.09
CA GLU A 83 22.03 -5.43 11.11
C GLU A 83 23.00 -4.25 11.14
N THR A 84 23.56 -3.90 9.97
CA THR A 84 24.53 -2.80 9.86
C THR A 84 23.96 -1.47 10.36
N VAL A 85 22.72 -1.15 9.98
CA VAL A 85 22.06 0.10 10.39
C VAL A 85 21.72 0.09 11.88
N ALA A 86 21.26 -1.04 12.41
CA ALA A 86 20.94 -1.17 13.84
C ALA A 86 22.19 -0.98 14.72
N GLU A 87 23.31 -1.62 14.36
CA GLU A 87 24.58 -1.49 15.07
C GLU A 87 25.07 -0.04 15.13
N GLU A 88 25.03 0.66 14.00
CA GLU A 88 25.45 2.07 13.94
C GLU A 88 24.53 2.99 14.75
N LEU A 89 23.21 2.77 14.72
CA LEU A 89 22.27 3.54 15.53
C LEU A 89 22.48 3.31 17.03
N ILE A 90 22.73 2.07 17.45
CA ILE A 90 23.03 1.75 18.86
C ILE A 90 24.34 2.43 19.28
N ARG A 91 25.36 2.41 18.43
CA ARG A 91 26.65 3.07 18.68
C ARG A 91 26.46 4.57 18.89
N LEU A 92 25.76 5.23 17.97
CA LEU A 92 25.48 6.67 18.02
C LEU A 92 24.57 7.06 19.20
N SER A 93 23.57 6.24 19.51
CA SER A 93 22.66 6.46 20.64
C SER A 93 23.42 6.43 21.98
N LYS A 94 24.38 5.51 22.14
CA LYS A 94 25.24 5.45 23.33
C LYS A 94 26.16 6.66 23.44
N GLU A 95 26.72 7.13 22.32
CA GLU A 95 27.60 8.30 22.28
C GLU A 95 26.84 9.60 22.59
N ALA A 96 25.66 9.78 22.01
CA ALA A 96 24.82 10.96 22.19
C ALA A 96 23.88 10.88 23.40
N LEU A 97 23.86 9.76 24.13
CA LEU A 97 22.96 9.45 25.25
C LEU A 97 21.47 9.75 24.93
N SER A 98 21.05 9.46 23.70
CA SER A 98 19.75 9.85 23.15
C SER A 98 18.94 8.64 22.66
N PRO A 99 17.61 8.59 22.87
CA PRO A 99 16.77 7.49 22.44
C PRO A 99 16.57 7.47 20.91
N ILE A 100 16.34 6.28 20.36
CA ILE A 100 16.03 6.07 18.94
C ILE A 100 14.51 6.01 18.76
N ALA A 101 13.97 6.75 17.79
CA ALA A 101 12.56 6.69 17.40
C ALA A 101 12.43 6.12 15.98
N CYS A 102 11.67 5.03 15.83
CA CYS A 102 11.41 4.40 14.52
C CYS A 102 10.12 4.96 13.91
N ILE A 103 10.20 5.57 12.72
CA ILE A 103 9.03 6.09 11.99
C ILE A 103 8.96 5.37 10.65
N ALA A 104 7.90 4.58 10.43
CA ALA A 104 7.75 3.77 9.22
C ALA A 104 8.95 2.84 8.91
N CYS A 105 9.72 2.44 9.93
CA CYS A 105 10.86 1.53 9.81
C CYS A 105 10.61 0.23 10.59
N PRO A 106 9.63 -0.60 10.20
CA PRO A 106 9.25 -1.75 11.02
C PRO A 106 10.29 -2.88 10.96
N THR A 107 11.02 -3.05 9.85
CA THR A 107 12.17 -3.97 9.78
C THR A 107 13.22 -3.58 10.81
N LEU A 108 13.65 -2.32 10.83
CA LEU A 108 14.71 -1.86 11.73
C LEU A 108 14.29 -1.93 13.20
N TYR A 109 13.01 -1.68 13.50
CA TYR A 109 12.47 -1.83 14.86
C TYR A 109 12.65 -3.26 15.39
N ALA A 110 12.48 -4.28 14.55
CA ALA A 110 12.68 -5.68 14.95
C ALA A 110 14.15 -6.01 15.29
N TYR A 111 15.10 -5.28 14.70
CA TYR A 111 16.55 -5.46 14.95
C TYR A 111 17.09 -4.56 16.07
N LEU A 112 16.35 -3.51 16.45
CA LEU A 112 16.71 -2.61 17.56
C LEU A 112 16.11 -3.02 18.91
N LYS A 113 15.07 -3.85 18.89
CA LYS A 113 14.39 -4.37 20.08
C LYS A 113 15.16 -5.54 20.69
#